data_AF-A0A5B0QZ53-F1
#
_entry.id   AF-A0A5B0QZ53-F1
#
_cell.length_a   1.000
_cell.length_b   1.000
_cell.length_c   1.000
_cell.angle_alpha   90.00
_cell.angle_beta   90.00
_cell.angle_gamma   90.00
#
_symmetry.space_group_name_H-M   'P 1'
#
loop_
_entity.id
_entity.type
_entity.pdbx_description
1 polymer ?
#
loop_
_entity_poly.entity_id
_entity_poly.type
_entity_poly.pdbx_seq_one_letter_code
_entity_poly.pdbx_strand_id
1 'polypeptide(L)'
;MTCKLYQVLVAACALALANQVAGLAISNDKLKPLSPAPLRIPKLPAFAGVTLSGMEFGSNITSQTAVSKAPSNTEAANPFTLPDFDQAIHYLEDRDVSLIKLPLSWETLQHNVTKLEVYTDVVATVTSRNAAAVVSLSMSAVQFSNFTSNVTVHKDGPLIKDVANASFVEFWGKMAAHFQHDRRVIFHLLSIPQGGVIPRKWNETIQAAVTSIRKSGAQNAIILPSFAPSNGTTFNTFRDFPKDFERMQHIQNPDGTTDGIVFDVAQTLGPKNAKSQRCQGVDVSDIVDPVVKILKEHKRQAIVGTLAGGSDPSCTRTLVKFAKVVSKSYPSLAGFVMYGAGAFDQSAPWSLIKEGEADSSHCAEEWVDQPNFNSVQPYFPKKTKHIESSDQKPEQDSYDQKPEKESSEQKPEQESSEQKPEEGSSDQKPEQDSSDQKPKPGSLDQQPKQSAIPNLL
;
A
#
# COMPACT_ATOMS: atom_id res chain seq x y z
N MET A 1 -1.49 -35.67 -26.11
CA MET A 1 -0.49 -36.32 -25.23
C MET A 1 0.84 -36.22 -25.95
N THR A 2 1.93 -35.67 -25.43
CA THR A 2 2.22 -35.10 -24.09
C THR A 2 3.12 -33.87 -24.24
N CYS A 3 2.65 -32.68 -23.88
CA CYS A 3 3.47 -31.46 -23.78
C CYS A 3 3.22 -30.70 -22.47
N LYS A 4 2.90 -31.45 -21.40
CA LYS A 4 2.81 -30.97 -20.00
C LYS A 4 3.55 -31.94 -19.09
N LEU A 5 4.88 -31.95 -19.18
CA LEU A 5 5.72 -32.82 -18.33
C LEU A 5 7.23 -32.45 -18.27
N TYR A 6 7.65 -31.23 -18.66
CA TYR A 6 9.08 -30.90 -18.77
C TYR A 6 9.56 -29.56 -18.17
N GLN A 7 8.75 -28.89 -17.34
CA GLN A 7 9.20 -27.70 -16.58
C GLN A 7 8.87 -27.73 -15.07
N VAL A 8 8.46 -28.87 -14.52
CA VAL A 8 8.33 -29.06 -13.06
C VAL A 8 9.36 -30.08 -12.59
N LEU A 9 10.65 -29.72 -12.64
CA LEU A 9 11.74 -30.57 -12.09
C LEU A 9 13.10 -29.87 -11.82
N VAL A 10 13.13 -28.56 -11.51
CA VAL A 10 14.33 -27.89 -10.94
C VAL A 10 13.95 -26.93 -9.81
N ALA A 11 13.49 -27.49 -8.68
CA ALA A 11 13.35 -26.76 -7.40
C ALA A 11 13.27 -27.71 -6.19
N ALA A 12 14.11 -28.74 -6.14
CA ALA A 12 14.06 -29.75 -5.07
C ALA A 12 15.45 -30.31 -4.70
N CYS A 13 16.32 -29.49 -4.11
CA CYS A 13 17.38 -29.93 -3.18
C CYS A 13 18.15 -28.75 -2.56
N ALA A 14 17.78 -28.39 -1.32
CA ALA A 14 18.68 -27.75 -0.35
C ALA A 14 18.18 -28.01 1.09
N LEU A 15 18.26 -29.29 1.46
CA LEU A 15 18.71 -29.78 2.77
C LEU A 15 18.04 -29.26 4.05
N ALA A 16 17.20 -30.12 4.62
CA ALA A 16 16.98 -30.15 6.07
C ALA A 16 18.27 -30.53 6.81
N LEU A 17 18.59 -29.79 7.87
CA LEU A 17 19.42 -30.27 8.97
C LEU A 17 18.62 -30.18 10.28
N ALA A 18 18.76 -31.21 11.10
CA ALA A 18 17.76 -31.58 12.09
C ALA A 18 17.90 -30.86 13.44
N ASN A 19 16.81 -30.92 14.22
CA ASN A 19 16.80 -30.66 15.66
C ASN A 19 18.01 -31.30 16.37
N GLN A 20 18.70 -30.52 17.20
CA GLN A 20 19.27 -31.06 18.43
C GLN A 20 18.77 -30.25 19.62
N VAL A 21 18.03 -30.94 20.50
CA VAL A 21 17.60 -30.41 21.80
C VAL A 21 18.80 -30.49 22.73
N ALA A 22 19.40 -29.35 23.06
CA ALA A 22 20.33 -29.23 24.18
C ALA A 22 19.58 -28.64 25.38
N GLY A 23 19.12 -29.50 26.28
CA GLY A 23 18.55 -29.07 27.55
C GLY A 23 19.64 -28.52 28.47
N LEU A 24 19.56 -27.24 28.80
CA LEU A 24 20.30 -26.64 29.91
C LEU A 24 19.31 -26.11 30.93
N ALA A 25 19.35 -26.69 32.13
CA ALA A 25 18.57 -26.22 33.26
C ALA A 25 19.06 -24.81 33.65
N ILE A 26 18.12 -23.87 33.80
CA ILE A 26 18.39 -22.57 34.42
C ILE A 26 17.55 -22.45 35.68
N SER A 27 18.22 -22.03 36.75
CA SER A 27 17.68 -21.95 38.11
C SER A 27 16.47 -21.03 38.19
N ASN A 28 15.58 -21.31 39.15
CA ASN A 28 14.33 -20.60 39.38
C ASN A 28 14.56 -19.29 40.16
N ASP A 29 15.35 -18.38 39.60
CA ASP A 29 15.56 -17.04 40.15
C ASP A 29 14.58 -16.03 39.54
N LYS A 30 14.05 -15.14 40.39
CA LYS A 30 13.11 -14.08 40.00
C LYS A 30 13.81 -13.00 39.16
N LEU A 31 14.01 -13.29 37.88
CA LEU A 31 14.38 -12.29 36.88
C LEU A 31 13.28 -11.23 36.77
N LYS A 32 13.59 -10.04 37.30
CA LYS A 32 12.88 -8.79 37.01
C LYS A 32 12.78 -8.68 35.48
N PRO A 33 11.59 -8.44 34.88
CA PRO A 33 11.47 -8.45 33.44
C PRO A 33 12.39 -7.40 32.84
N LEU A 34 13.41 -7.85 32.11
CA LEU A 34 14.20 -6.99 31.24
C LEU A 34 13.22 -6.37 30.26
N SER A 35 13.23 -5.04 30.12
CA SER A 35 12.53 -4.41 29.01
C SER A 35 13.07 -5.04 27.73
N PRO A 36 12.23 -5.58 26.83
CA PRO A 36 12.71 -6.14 25.57
C PRO A 36 13.52 -5.07 24.84
N ALA A 37 14.61 -5.49 24.18
CA ALA A 37 15.39 -4.58 23.35
C ALA A 37 14.47 -3.95 22.29
N PRO A 38 14.57 -2.63 22.03
CA PRO A 38 13.64 -1.95 21.14
C PRO A 38 13.71 -2.55 19.73
N LEU A 39 12.53 -2.84 19.17
CA LEU A 39 12.36 -3.34 17.82
C LEU A 39 12.84 -2.28 16.84
N ARG A 40 13.97 -2.55 16.17
CA ARG A 40 14.50 -1.71 15.11
C ARG A 40 14.18 -2.31 13.76
N ILE A 41 13.04 -1.93 13.21
CA ILE A 41 12.60 -2.36 11.88
C ILE A 41 12.82 -1.18 10.93
N PRO A 42 13.72 -1.29 9.94
CA PRO A 42 14.02 -0.18 9.06
C PRO A 42 12.77 0.27 8.28
N LYS A 43 12.78 1.53 7.85
CA LYS A 43 11.80 2.01 6.86
C LYS A 43 11.85 1.13 5.62
N LEU A 44 10.71 0.96 4.96
CA LEU A 44 10.68 0.29 3.67
C LEU A 44 11.62 1.03 2.69
N PRO A 45 12.40 0.28 1.90
CA PRO A 45 13.20 0.87 0.82
C PRO A 45 12.29 1.48 -0.24
N ALA A 46 12.89 2.17 -1.21
CA ALA A 46 12.17 2.56 -2.41
C ALA A 46 11.68 1.32 -3.15
N PHE A 47 10.40 1.28 -3.50
CA PHE A 47 9.76 0.19 -4.25
C PHE A 47 9.08 0.70 -5.52
N ALA A 48 9.12 -0.14 -6.55
CA ALA A 48 8.07 -0.19 -7.55
C ALA A 48 7.63 -1.65 -7.72
N GLY A 49 6.32 -1.86 -7.75
CA GLY A 49 5.74 -3.19 -7.66
C GLY A 49 4.56 -3.43 -8.59
N VAL A 50 4.12 -4.68 -8.64
CA VAL A 50 2.92 -5.13 -9.37
C VAL A 50 2.02 -5.95 -8.45
N THR A 51 0.70 -5.82 -8.61
CA THR A 51 -0.29 -6.70 -7.97
C THR A 51 -0.65 -7.84 -8.91
N LEU A 52 -0.44 -9.09 -8.46
CA LEU A 52 -0.91 -10.29 -9.14
C LEU A 52 -2.21 -10.76 -8.48
N SER A 53 -3.33 -10.44 -9.12
CA SER A 53 -4.68 -10.77 -8.65
C SER A 53 -5.15 -12.16 -9.12
N GLY A 54 -6.19 -12.67 -8.48
CA GLY A 54 -6.88 -13.93 -8.77
C GLY A 54 -7.26 -14.67 -7.49
N MET A 55 -6.34 -14.70 -6.52
CA MET A 55 -6.51 -15.39 -5.24
C MET A 55 -7.46 -14.64 -4.27
N GLU A 56 -7.79 -13.38 -4.58
CA GLU A 56 -8.77 -12.57 -3.87
C GLU A 56 -10.16 -12.52 -4.49
N PHE A 57 -10.40 -13.04 -5.70
CA PHE A 57 -11.69 -12.79 -6.39
C PHE A 57 -12.92 -13.29 -5.62
N GLY A 58 -12.76 -14.18 -4.63
CA GLY A 58 -13.79 -14.55 -3.65
C GLY A 58 -14.30 -13.42 -2.76
N SER A 59 -13.56 -12.33 -2.58
CA SER A 59 -14.05 -11.16 -1.84
C SER A 59 -15.07 -10.33 -2.63
N ASN A 60 -15.34 -10.65 -3.92
CA ASN A 60 -16.36 -9.96 -4.72
C ASN A 60 -17.78 -10.51 -4.53
N ILE A 61 -17.98 -11.50 -3.63
CA ILE A 61 -19.31 -12.06 -3.34
C ILE A 61 -20.12 -11.05 -2.50
N THR A 62 -21.08 -10.38 -3.14
CA THR A 62 -21.83 -9.25 -2.56
C THR A 62 -23.18 -9.60 -1.94
N SER A 63 -23.68 -10.84 -2.07
CA SER A 63 -25.07 -11.19 -1.73
C SER A 63 -25.22 -12.23 -0.63
N GLN A 64 -26.04 -11.91 0.38
CA GLN A 64 -26.52 -12.88 1.38
C GLN A 64 -27.47 -13.95 0.78
N THR A 65 -27.91 -13.81 -0.47
CA THR A 65 -28.84 -14.74 -1.12
C THR A 65 -28.18 -16.04 -1.59
N ALA A 66 -26.84 -16.08 -1.72
CA ALA A 66 -26.11 -17.29 -2.14
C ALA A 66 -26.10 -18.40 -1.07
N VAL A 67 -26.26 -18.07 0.21
CA VAL A 67 -26.15 -19.02 1.33
C VAL A 67 -27.48 -19.74 1.64
N SER A 68 -28.62 -19.12 1.28
CA SER A 68 -29.94 -19.55 1.78
C SER A 68 -30.81 -20.33 0.78
N LYS A 69 -30.38 -20.48 -0.49
CA LYS A 69 -31.12 -21.21 -1.54
C LYS A 69 -30.23 -21.91 -2.59
N ALA A 70 -29.12 -22.52 -2.17
CA ALA A 70 -28.47 -23.54 -2.99
C ALA A 70 -29.11 -24.91 -2.70
N PRO A 71 -29.78 -25.57 -3.66
CA PRO A 71 -29.94 -27.01 -3.61
C PRO A 71 -28.55 -27.65 -3.60
N SER A 72 -28.39 -28.76 -2.88
CA SER A 72 -27.19 -29.59 -2.99
C SER A 72 -26.90 -29.91 -4.47
N ASN A 73 -25.62 -29.91 -4.85
CA ASN A 73 -25.06 -30.44 -6.11
C ASN A 73 -24.82 -29.47 -7.29
N THR A 74 -24.63 -28.17 -7.06
CA THR A 74 -23.81 -27.35 -7.98
C THR A 74 -22.55 -26.86 -7.27
N GLU A 75 -21.38 -27.10 -7.89
CA GLU A 75 -20.14 -26.48 -7.47
C GLU A 75 -20.27 -24.97 -7.64
N ALA A 76 -20.52 -24.25 -6.54
CA ALA A 76 -20.48 -22.80 -6.53
C ALA A 76 -19.07 -22.37 -6.93
N ALA A 77 -18.94 -21.80 -8.13
CA ALA A 77 -17.66 -21.56 -8.81
C ALA A 77 -16.63 -20.94 -7.84
N ASN A 78 -15.67 -21.76 -7.41
CA ASN A 78 -14.65 -21.37 -6.45
C ASN A 78 -13.74 -20.33 -7.12
N PRO A 79 -13.82 -19.05 -6.73
CA PRO A 79 -13.23 -17.95 -7.49
C PRO A 79 -11.74 -17.75 -7.19
N PHE A 80 -11.13 -18.58 -6.34
CA PHE A 80 -9.69 -18.59 -6.13
C PHE A 80 -9.00 -19.08 -7.41
N THR A 81 -8.48 -18.14 -8.18
CA THR A 81 -7.66 -18.41 -9.35
C THR A 81 -6.21 -18.12 -8.98
N LEU A 82 -5.32 -19.10 -9.12
CA LEU A 82 -3.89 -18.82 -9.02
C LEU A 82 -3.52 -17.88 -10.18
N PRO A 83 -2.88 -16.72 -9.94
CA PRO A 83 -2.35 -15.91 -11.03
C PRO A 83 -1.38 -16.76 -11.85
N ASP A 84 -1.32 -16.51 -13.15
CA ASP A 84 -0.31 -17.15 -13.98
C ASP A 84 1.07 -16.79 -13.42
N PHE A 85 1.84 -17.83 -13.11
CA PHE A 85 3.10 -17.73 -12.42
C PHE A 85 4.21 -17.25 -13.37
N ASP A 86 4.07 -17.48 -14.67
CA ASP A 86 5.03 -17.01 -15.66
C ASP A 86 4.95 -15.49 -15.79
N GLN A 87 3.79 -14.86 -15.50
CA GLN A 87 3.73 -13.39 -15.30
C GLN A 87 4.57 -12.95 -14.09
N ALA A 88 4.59 -13.73 -13.00
CA ALA A 88 5.39 -13.40 -11.82
C ALA A 88 6.89 -13.46 -12.16
N ILE A 89 7.32 -14.51 -12.87
CA ILE A 89 8.70 -14.66 -13.35
C ILE A 89 9.07 -13.49 -14.28
N HIS A 90 8.23 -13.20 -15.28
CA HIS A 90 8.40 -12.09 -16.21
C HIS A 90 8.64 -10.74 -15.50
N TYR A 91 7.81 -10.40 -14.51
CA TYR A 91 7.99 -9.16 -13.77
C TYR A 91 9.28 -9.13 -12.93
N LEU A 92 9.59 -10.24 -12.25
CA LEU A 92 10.72 -10.34 -11.33
C LEU A 92 12.07 -10.37 -12.06
N GLU A 93 12.13 -11.10 -13.17
CA GLU A 93 13.36 -11.45 -13.89
C GLU A 93 13.56 -10.57 -15.14
N ASP A 94 12.53 -10.33 -15.96
CA ASP A 94 12.64 -9.55 -17.21
C ASP A 94 12.38 -8.04 -17.05
N ARG A 95 11.72 -7.62 -15.96
CA ARG A 95 11.27 -6.22 -15.77
C ARG A 95 11.80 -5.52 -14.52
N ASP A 96 12.66 -6.19 -13.76
CA ASP A 96 13.26 -5.69 -12.51
C ASP A 96 12.24 -5.22 -11.46
N VAL A 97 11.05 -5.82 -11.42
CA VAL A 97 10.04 -5.51 -10.40
C VAL A 97 10.56 -5.89 -9.00
N SER A 98 10.60 -4.91 -8.11
CA SER A 98 11.18 -5.04 -6.76
C SER A 98 10.20 -5.58 -5.70
N LEU A 99 8.90 -5.62 -6.02
CA LEU A 99 7.83 -5.98 -5.10
C LEU A 99 6.65 -6.59 -5.85
N ILE A 100 6.16 -7.75 -5.41
CA ILE A 100 4.89 -8.33 -5.87
C ILE A 100 3.88 -8.30 -4.72
N LYS A 101 2.70 -7.75 -4.97
CA LYS A 101 1.56 -7.79 -4.05
C LYS A 101 0.66 -8.96 -4.44
N LEU A 102 0.34 -9.79 -3.45
CA LEU A 102 -0.43 -11.03 -3.57
C LEU A 102 -1.70 -10.91 -2.72
N PRO A 103 -2.81 -10.40 -3.28
CA PRO A 103 -4.11 -10.38 -2.61
C PRO A 103 -4.62 -11.79 -2.30
N LEU A 104 -5.39 -11.93 -1.21
CA LEU A 104 -5.96 -13.21 -0.78
C LEU A 104 -7.32 -13.00 -0.11
N SER A 105 -8.34 -13.72 -0.56
CA SER A 105 -9.70 -13.61 0.00
C SER A 105 -9.80 -14.33 1.35
N TRP A 106 -10.34 -13.63 2.35
CA TRP A 106 -10.67 -14.20 3.65
C TRP A 106 -11.66 -15.37 3.54
N GLU A 107 -12.68 -15.22 2.71
CA GLU A 107 -13.72 -16.23 2.46
C GLU A 107 -13.08 -17.52 1.92
N THR A 108 -12.09 -17.39 1.05
CA THR A 108 -11.35 -18.53 0.47
C THR A 108 -10.60 -19.34 1.53
N LEU A 109 -10.01 -18.66 2.52
CA LEU A 109 -9.25 -19.27 3.61
C LEU A 109 -10.11 -20.05 4.61
N GLN A 110 -11.36 -19.63 4.82
CA GLN A 110 -12.26 -20.28 5.79
C GLN A 110 -12.70 -21.69 5.39
N HIS A 111 -12.43 -22.11 4.15
CA HIS A 111 -12.99 -23.35 3.58
C HIS A 111 -11.95 -24.34 3.03
N ASN A 112 -10.66 -23.99 2.90
CA ASN A 112 -9.68 -24.90 2.29
C ASN A 112 -8.22 -24.61 2.72
N VAL A 113 -7.62 -25.53 3.46
CA VAL A 113 -6.22 -25.43 3.95
C VAL A 113 -5.20 -25.55 2.81
N THR A 114 -5.42 -26.41 1.82
CA THR A 114 -4.51 -26.60 0.68
C THR A 114 -4.31 -25.32 -0.13
N LYS A 115 -5.32 -24.43 -0.20
CA LYS A 115 -5.15 -23.11 -0.84
C LYS A 115 -4.21 -22.18 -0.08
N LEU A 116 -4.16 -22.30 1.25
CA LEU A 116 -3.24 -21.52 2.08
C LEU A 116 -1.80 -22.01 1.88
N GLU A 117 -1.58 -23.33 1.80
CA GLU A 117 -0.26 -23.92 1.48
C GLU A 117 0.26 -23.44 0.13
N VAL A 118 -0.56 -23.54 -0.93
CA VAL A 118 -0.19 -23.03 -2.27
C VAL A 118 0.05 -21.51 -2.24
N TYR A 119 -0.76 -20.74 -1.50
CA TYR A 119 -0.51 -19.31 -1.34
C TYR A 119 0.85 -19.02 -0.69
N THR A 120 1.22 -19.79 0.36
CA THR A 120 2.53 -19.62 1.01
C THR A 120 3.71 -19.95 0.10
N ASP A 121 3.58 -20.95 -0.78
CA ASP A 121 4.59 -21.30 -1.78
C ASP A 121 4.77 -20.20 -2.84
N VAL A 122 3.68 -19.56 -3.28
CA VAL A 122 3.73 -18.39 -4.18
C VAL A 122 4.41 -17.20 -3.51
N VAL A 123 4.17 -16.96 -2.22
CA VAL A 123 4.88 -15.91 -1.46
C VAL A 123 6.38 -16.21 -1.37
N ALA A 124 6.77 -17.44 -0.99
CA ALA A 124 8.17 -17.86 -0.88
C ALA A 124 8.91 -17.83 -2.24
N THR A 125 8.20 -18.08 -3.34
CA THR A 125 8.73 -17.91 -4.69
C THR A 125 9.18 -16.47 -4.95
N VAL A 126 8.32 -15.48 -4.64
CA VAL A 126 8.64 -14.07 -4.88
C VAL A 126 9.88 -13.66 -4.09
N THR A 127 9.98 -14.06 -2.82
CA THR A 127 11.08 -13.66 -1.95
C THR A 127 12.40 -14.38 -2.25
N SER A 128 12.36 -15.63 -2.70
CA SER A 128 13.55 -16.34 -3.20
C SER A 128 14.20 -15.68 -4.42
N ARG A 129 13.44 -14.89 -5.20
CA ARG A 129 13.92 -14.07 -6.33
C ARG A 129 14.38 -12.66 -5.91
N ASN A 130 14.67 -12.48 -4.61
CA ASN A 130 15.15 -11.25 -4.00
C ASN A 130 14.19 -10.04 -4.10
N ALA A 131 12.90 -10.27 -4.36
CA ALA A 131 11.86 -9.24 -4.33
C ALA A 131 11.06 -9.25 -3.02
N ALA A 132 10.39 -8.14 -2.70
CA ALA A 132 9.44 -8.09 -1.59
C ALA A 132 8.11 -8.75 -1.97
N ALA A 133 7.51 -9.49 -1.03
CA ALA A 133 6.18 -10.08 -1.21
C ALA A 133 5.19 -9.41 -0.24
N VAL A 134 4.22 -8.65 -0.76
CA VAL A 134 3.15 -8.08 0.07
C VAL A 134 2.00 -9.07 0.16
N VAL A 135 1.92 -9.75 1.30
CA VAL A 135 0.78 -10.59 1.70
C VAL A 135 -0.37 -9.66 2.03
N SER A 136 -1.40 -9.61 1.18
CA SER A 136 -2.49 -8.63 1.27
C SER A 136 -3.82 -9.34 1.48
N LEU A 137 -4.41 -9.17 2.66
CA LEU A 137 -5.73 -9.73 2.92
C LEU A 137 -6.84 -8.91 2.25
N SER A 138 -7.84 -9.56 1.67
CA SER A 138 -9.01 -8.96 1.03
C SER A 138 -10.30 -9.58 1.58
N MET A 139 -11.37 -8.77 1.69
CA MET A 139 -12.64 -9.18 2.31
C MET A 139 -13.83 -8.54 1.59
N SER A 140 -14.91 -9.30 1.44
CA SER A 140 -16.18 -8.81 0.91
C SER A 140 -16.86 -7.82 1.86
N ALA A 141 -17.76 -6.99 1.32
CA ALA A 141 -18.64 -6.13 2.11
C ALA A 141 -19.42 -6.92 3.17
N VAL A 142 -19.89 -8.12 2.80
CA VAL A 142 -20.63 -9.04 3.68
C VAL A 142 -19.73 -9.50 4.82
N GLN A 143 -18.54 -10.01 4.53
CA GLN A 143 -17.62 -10.49 5.55
C GLN A 143 -17.08 -9.37 6.44
N PHE A 144 -16.85 -8.18 5.89
CA PHE A 144 -16.45 -7.00 6.67
C PHE A 144 -17.58 -6.47 7.57
N SER A 145 -18.85 -6.65 7.18
CA SER A 145 -20.00 -6.24 8.02
C SER A 145 -20.05 -6.97 9.37
N ASN A 146 -19.49 -8.19 9.47
CA ASN A 146 -19.43 -8.96 10.71
C ASN A 146 -18.76 -8.19 11.87
N PHE A 147 -17.74 -7.36 11.58
CA PHE A 147 -17.05 -6.52 12.56
C PHE A 147 -17.92 -5.40 13.16
N THR A 148 -19.10 -5.16 12.59
CA THR A 148 -20.12 -4.22 13.12
C THR A 148 -21.31 -4.92 13.76
N SER A 149 -21.41 -6.25 13.65
CA SER A 149 -22.59 -7.02 14.04
C SER A 149 -22.74 -7.15 15.56
N ASN A 150 -23.92 -6.79 16.06
CA ASN A 150 -24.34 -7.02 17.45
C ASN A 150 -25.21 -8.28 17.61
N VAL A 151 -25.23 -9.16 16.61
CA VAL A 151 -25.90 -10.47 16.68
C VAL A 151 -24.96 -11.49 17.34
N THR A 152 -25.50 -12.40 18.16
CA THR A 152 -24.75 -13.52 18.74
C THR A 152 -24.69 -14.70 17.76
N VAL A 153 -23.59 -15.47 17.77
CA VAL A 153 -23.42 -16.63 16.86
C VAL A 153 -24.50 -17.71 17.09
N HIS A 154 -24.91 -17.88 18.34
CA HIS A 154 -26.03 -18.71 18.78
C HIS A 154 -26.69 -18.06 19.99
N LYS A 155 -27.79 -18.63 20.50
CA LYS A 155 -28.41 -18.16 21.73
C LYS A 155 -27.39 -18.22 22.88
N ASP A 156 -27.22 -17.13 23.60
CA ASP A 156 -26.27 -16.97 24.71
C ASP A 156 -24.78 -17.10 24.32
N GLY A 157 -24.46 -17.16 23.03
CA GLY A 157 -23.09 -17.22 22.49
C GLY A 157 -22.41 -15.86 22.32
N PRO A 158 -21.12 -15.81 21.91
CA PRO A 158 -20.41 -14.56 21.68
C PRO A 158 -21.00 -13.76 20.51
N LEU A 159 -20.75 -12.44 20.49
CA LEU A 159 -21.16 -11.58 19.38
C LEU A 159 -20.30 -11.88 18.13
N ILE A 160 -20.92 -11.83 16.96
CA ILE A 160 -20.27 -12.08 15.67
C ILE A 160 -19.05 -11.17 15.47
N LYS A 161 -19.12 -9.89 15.88
CA LYS A 161 -17.99 -8.96 15.82
C LYS A 161 -16.79 -9.39 16.68
N ASP A 162 -17.03 -10.01 17.84
CA ASP A 162 -15.97 -10.40 18.77
C ASP A 162 -15.26 -11.65 18.24
N VAL A 163 -16.01 -12.57 17.65
CA VAL A 163 -15.47 -13.73 16.90
C VAL A 163 -14.69 -13.27 15.67
N ALA A 164 -15.22 -12.32 14.88
CA ALA A 164 -14.53 -11.77 13.71
C ALA A 164 -13.20 -11.08 14.10
N ASN A 165 -13.21 -10.27 15.16
CA ASN A 165 -12.00 -9.67 15.73
C ASN A 165 -10.97 -10.72 16.15
N ALA A 166 -11.40 -11.73 16.92
CA ALA A 166 -10.51 -12.81 17.38
C ALA A 166 -9.88 -13.58 16.20
N SER A 167 -10.70 -13.97 15.22
CA SER A 167 -10.22 -14.67 14.01
C SER A 167 -9.24 -13.83 13.21
N PHE A 168 -9.48 -12.52 13.05
CA PHE A 168 -8.56 -11.61 12.35
C PHE A 168 -7.19 -11.52 13.03
N VAL A 169 -7.18 -11.43 14.36
CA VAL A 169 -5.96 -11.37 15.17
C VAL A 169 -5.21 -12.72 15.18
N GLU A 170 -5.94 -13.83 15.18
CA GLU A 170 -5.39 -15.19 15.10
C GLU A 170 -4.76 -15.46 13.72
N PHE A 171 -5.46 -15.12 12.64
CA PHE A 171 -4.96 -15.24 11.27
C PHE A 171 -3.62 -14.52 11.09
N TRP A 172 -3.56 -13.24 11.48
CA TRP A 172 -2.33 -12.47 11.35
C TRP A 172 -1.20 -12.97 12.24
N GLY A 173 -1.49 -13.52 13.43
CA GLY A 173 -0.50 -14.20 14.26
C GLY A 173 0.07 -15.46 13.61
N LYS A 174 -0.78 -16.28 12.98
CA LYS A 174 -0.37 -17.50 12.27
C LYS A 174 0.45 -17.22 11.01
N MET A 175 -0.01 -16.28 10.17
CA MET A 175 0.75 -15.82 8.99
C MET A 175 2.11 -15.25 9.36
N ALA A 176 2.17 -14.49 10.45
CA ALA A 176 3.41 -13.95 10.98
C ALA A 176 4.37 -15.03 11.49
N ALA A 177 3.88 -16.00 12.26
CA ALA A 177 4.69 -17.12 12.75
C ALA A 177 5.32 -17.94 11.61
N HIS A 178 4.61 -18.10 10.49
CA HIS A 178 5.12 -18.78 9.30
C HIS A 178 6.24 -17.99 8.59
N PHE A 179 6.04 -16.69 8.36
CA PHE A 179 6.99 -15.84 7.60
C PHE A 179 8.00 -15.04 8.45
N GLN A 180 8.08 -15.26 9.76
CA GLN A 180 8.86 -14.43 10.69
C GLN A 180 10.35 -14.26 10.34
N HIS A 181 10.95 -15.26 9.69
CA HIS A 181 12.36 -15.27 9.30
C HIS A 181 12.62 -14.67 7.92
N ASP A 182 11.59 -14.54 7.07
CA ASP A 182 11.73 -13.92 5.76
C ASP A 182 11.42 -12.41 5.84
N ARG A 183 12.49 -11.61 5.88
CA ARG A 183 12.43 -10.15 5.96
C ARG A 183 11.82 -9.47 4.72
N ARG A 184 11.68 -10.19 3.60
CA ARG A 184 11.09 -9.67 2.35
C ARG A 184 9.56 -9.77 2.32
N VAL A 185 8.96 -10.56 3.22
CA VAL A 185 7.50 -10.61 3.36
C VAL A 185 7.00 -9.40 4.14
N ILE A 186 5.99 -8.73 3.60
CA ILE A 186 5.34 -7.54 4.17
C ILE A 186 3.85 -7.86 4.38
N PHE A 187 3.33 -7.57 5.57
CA PHE A 187 1.95 -7.89 5.95
C PHE A 187 1.03 -6.69 5.74
N HIS A 188 0.19 -6.72 4.69
CA HIS A 188 -0.84 -5.72 4.45
C HIS A 188 -2.17 -6.17 5.05
N LEU A 189 -2.53 -5.54 6.18
CA LEU A 189 -3.52 -6.10 7.13
C LEU A 189 -4.92 -6.27 6.55
N LEU A 190 -5.34 -5.36 5.67
CA LEU A 190 -6.60 -5.45 4.91
C LEU A 190 -6.54 -4.44 3.76
N SER A 191 -6.73 -4.90 2.52
CA SER A 191 -7.01 -4.03 1.37
C SER A 191 -8.35 -3.34 1.52
N ILE A 192 -8.45 -2.10 1.02
CA ILE A 192 -9.65 -1.23 1.05
C ILE A 192 -10.95 -2.04 0.96
N PRO A 193 -11.68 -2.22 2.07
CA PRO A 193 -12.89 -3.03 2.08
C PRO A 193 -13.99 -2.32 1.30
N GLN A 194 -14.50 -2.98 0.27
CA GLN A 194 -15.54 -2.42 -0.58
C GLN A 194 -16.88 -2.37 0.15
N GLY A 195 -17.65 -1.28 -0.04
CA GLY A 195 -19.05 -1.20 0.37
C GLY A 195 -19.35 -1.22 1.88
N GLY A 196 -18.35 -1.21 2.75
CA GLY A 196 -18.51 -1.47 4.19
C GLY A 196 -18.50 -0.22 5.10
N VAL A 197 -19.18 -0.31 6.24
CA VAL A 197 -19.08 0.67 7.33
C VAL A 197 -17.85 0.36 8.19
N ILE A 198 -16.97 1.35 8.41
CA ILE A 198 -15.78 1.19 9.26
C ILE A 198 -16.21 0.86 10.71
N PRO A 199 -15.74 -0.24 11.32
CA PRO A 199 -16.06 -0.58 12.70
C PRO A 199 -15.59 0.48 13.70
N ARG A 200 -16.44 0.82 14.69
CA ARG A 200 -16.12 1.86 15.70
C ARG A 200 -14.82 1.60 16.48
N LYS A 201 -14.46 0.33 16.67
CA LYS A 201 -13.26 -0.14 17.39
C LYS A 201 -12.20 -0.70 16.45
N TRP A 202 -12.19 -0.30 15.17
CA TRP A 202 -11.27 -0.86 14.17
C TRP A 202 -9.79 -0.65 14.53
N ASN A 203 -9.45 0.48 15.15
CA ASN A 203 -8.11 0.72 15.68
C ASN A 203 -7.70 -0.28 16.77
N GLU A 204 -8.61 -0.69 17.65
CA GLU A 204 -8.36 -1.75 18.65
C GLU A 204 -8.09 -3.10 17.96
N THR A 205 -8.87 -3.45 16.93
CA THR A 205 -8.68 -4.67 16.12
C THR A 205 -7.31 -4.69 15.43
N ILE A 206 -6.93 -3.56 14.82
CA ILE A 206 -5.63 -3.41 14.15
C ILE A 206 -4.46 -3.43 15.14
N GLN A 207 -4.60 -2.77 16.30
CA GLN A 207 -3.60 -2.82 17.36
C GLN A 207 -3.42 -4.26 17.89
N ALA A 208 -4.51 -5.01 18.05
CA ALA A 208 -4.46 -6.41 18.45
C ALA A 208 -3.76 -7.27 17.39
N ALA A 209 -4.03 -7.06 16.10
CA ALA A 209 -3.36 -7.76 15.00
C ALA A 209 -1.85 -7.46 14.95
N VAL A 210 -1.44 -6.18 15.04
CA VAL A 210 -0.02 -5.79 15.15
C VAL A 210 0.64 -6.45 16.37
N THR A 211 -0.05 -6.45 17.51
CA THR A 211 0.45 -7.09 18.74
C THR A 211 0.62 -8.60 18.57
N SER A 212 -0.31 -9.28 17.89
CA SER A 212 -0.26 -10.71 17.58
C SER A 212 0.89 -11.05 16.63
N ILE A 213 1.08 -10.25 15.57
CA ILE A 213 2.22 -10.36 14.65
C ILE A 213 3.54 -10.25 15.42
N ARG A 214 3.71 -9.24 16.28
CA ARG A 214 4.96 -9.10 17.06
C ARG A 214 5.16 -10.21 18.09
N LYS A 215 4.10 -10.70 18.72
CA LYS A 215 4.15 -11.85 19.65
C LYS A 215 4.57 -13.17 18.99
N SER A 216 4.40 -13.31 17.68
CA SER A 216 4.87 -14.50 16.94
C SER A 216 6.40 -14.58 16.78
N GLY A 217 7.13 -13.49 17.05
CA GLY A 217 8.55 -13.32 16.72
C GLY A 217 8.79 -12.50 15.45
N ALA A 218 7.77 -12.33 14.59
CA ALA A 218 7.89 -11.63 13.32
C ALA A 218 8.20 -10.14 13.45
N GLN A 219 9.36 -9.74 12.94
CA GLN A 219 9.79 -8.34 12.84
C GLN A 219 9.38 -7.69 11.50
N ASN A 220 8.53 -8.34 10.69
CA ASN A 220 8.18 -7.94 9.32
C ASN A 220 7.54 -6.54 9.26
N ALA A 221 7.66 -5.86 8.13
CA ALA A 221 6.93 -4.62 7.94
C ALA A 221 5.42 -4.90 7.86
N ILE A 222 4.62 -4.00 8.42
CA ILE A 222 3.17 -4.09 8.48
C ILE A 222 2.61 -2.85 7.78
N ILE A 223 1.77 -3.06 6.76
CA ILE A 223 1.01 -2.00 6.09
C ILE A 223 -0.39 -1.98 6.70
N LEU A 224 -0.76 -0.85 7.30
CA LEU A 224 -2.09 -0.60 7.86
C LEU A 224 -3.13 -0.42 6.74
N PRO A 225 -4.40 -0.82 6.95
CA PRO A 225 -5.45 -0.67 5.95
C PRO A 225 -5.69 0.78 5.56
N SER A 226 -6.17 1.03 4.34
CA SER A 226 -6.73 2.33 3.94
C SER A 226 -8.22 2.23 3.63
N PHE A 227 -8.94 3.35 3.75
CA PHE A 227 -10.39 3.41 3.59
C PHE A 227 -10.83 4.42 2.54
N ALA A 228 -11.73 3.99 1.65
CA ALA A 228 -12.44 4.83 0.70
C ALA A 228 -13.93 4.85 1.06
N PRO A 229 -14.65 5.97 0.84
CA PRO A 229 -16.11 5.98 0.88
C PRO A 229 -16.73 4.99 -0.11
N SER A 230 -17.83 4.35 0.30
CA SER A 230 -18.51 3.29 -0.42
C SER A 230 -19.34 3.80 -1.62
N ASN A 231 -18.70 4.30 -2.67
CA ASN A 231 -19.42 4.79 -3.86
C ASN A 231 -18.68 4.69 -5.21
N GLY A 232 -17.81 3.69 -5.42
CA GLY A 232 -17.29 3.40 -6.75
C GLY A 232 -16.41 2.16 -6.87
N THR A 233 -16.11 1.77 -8.11
CA THR A 233 -15.11 0.74 -8.46
C THR A 233 -13.67 1.30 -8.46
N THR A 234 -13.45 2.48 -7.86
CA THR A 234 -12.18 3.21 -7.89
C THR A 234 -11.60 3.38 -6.48
N PHE A 235 -10.32 3.08 -6.34
CA PHE A 235 -9.57 3.20 -5.08
C PHE A 235 -8.91 4.57 -5.00
N ASN A 236 -9.49 5.51 -4.24
CA ASN A 236 -9.03 6.90 -4.16
C ASN A 236 -8.91 7.36 -2.68
N THR A 237 -7.94 6.80 -1.94
CA THR A 237 -7.83 7.01 -0.48
C THR A 237 -6.96 8.21 -0.08
N PHE A 238 -6.14 8.78 -0.98
CA PHE A 238 -5.35 9.99 -0.72
C PHE A 238 -6.17 11.14 -0.10
N ARG A 239 -7.40 11.36 -0.58
CA ARG A 239 -8.32 12.41 -0.07
C ARG A 239 -8.72 12.19 1.39
N ASP A 240 -8.95 10.94 1.77
CA ASP A 240 -9.45 10.57 3.10
C ASP A 240 -8.32 10.15 4.06
N PHE A 241 -7.08 10.04 3.56
CA PHE A 241 -5.88 9.74 4.34
C PHE A 241 -5.73 10.54 5.64
N PRO A 242 -6.02 11.86 5.74
CA PRO A 242 -5.94 12.57 7.01
C PRO A 242 -6.81 11.95 8.12
N LYS A 243 -7.99 11.43 7.79
CA LYS A 243 -8.91 10.76 8.73
C LYS A 243 -8.42 9.36 9.12
N ASP A 244 -7.83 8.65 8.17
CA ASP A 244 -7.24 7.32 8.40
C ASP A 244 -5.97 7.43 9.25
N PHE A 245 -5.17 8.46 8.98
CA PHE A 245 -4.02 8.85 9.78
C PHE A 245 -4.44 9.19 11.22
N GLU A 246 -5.42 10.08 11.41
CA GLU A 246 -5.94 10.42 12.74
C GLU A 246 -6.37 9.16 13.54
N ARG A 247 -7.07 8.24 12.87
CA ARG A 247 -7.58 6.99 13.47
C ARG A 247 -6.49 5.98 13.85
N MET A 248 -5.38 5.94 13.12
CA MET A 248 -4.38 4.86 13.19
C MET A 248 -2.94 5.33 13.46
N GLN A 249 -2.68 6.63 13.64
CA GLN A 249 -1.36 7.16 14.00
C GLN A 249 -0.82 6.60 15.33
N HIS A 250 -1.71 6.23 16.24
CA HIS A 250 -1.38 5.66 17.56
C HIS A 250 -1.18 4.13 17.55
N ILE A 251 -1.30 3.47 16.40
CA ILE A 251 -0.96 2.03 16.28
C ILE A 251 0.55 1.85 16.43
N GLN A 252 0.95 1.03 17.40
CA GLN A 252 2.34 0.85 17.85
C GLN A 252 2.72 -0.63 17.99
N ASN A 253 4.02 -0.90 17.93
CA ASN A 253 4.59 -2.17 18.38
C ASN A 253 4.46 -2.31 19.92
N PRO A 254 4.58 -3.52 20.50
CA PRO A 254 4.48 -3.74 21.95
C PRO A 254 5.51 -2.99 22.82
N ASP A 255 6.59 -2.46 22.21
CA ASP A 255 7.61 -1.64 22.86
C ASP A 255 7.34 -0.12 22.74
N GLY A 256 6.19 0.27 22.18
CA GLY A 256 5.78 1.66 21.95
C GLY A 256 6.34 2.30 20.67
N THR A 257 7.17 1.60 19.90
CA THR A 257 7.71 2.12 18.63
C THR A 257 6.65 2.09 17.51
N THR A 258 6.90 2.82 16.42
CA THR A 258 6.14 2.67 15.15
C THR A 258 6.99 2.08 14.02
N ASP A 259 8.15 1.53 14.37
CA ASP A 259 9.12 0.94 13.45
C ASP A 259 8.48 -0.19 12.64
N GLY A 260 8.67 -0.13 11.32
CA GLY A 260 8.04 -1.06 10.37
C GLY A 260 6.52 -0.95 10.25
N ILE A 261 5.84 0.03 10.86
CA ILE A 261 4.39 0.25 10.72
C ILE A 261 4.12 1.40 9.72
N VAL A 262 3.68 1.01 8.53
CA VAL A 262 3.50 1.85 7.33
C VAL A 262 2.02 2.00 7.01
N PHE A 263 1.59 3.11 6.43
CA PHE A 263 0.20 3.28 5.95
C PHE A 263 0.04 2.86 4.48
N ASP A 264 -1.15 2.41 4.09
CA ASP A 264 -1.55 2.29 2.68
C ASP A 264 -2.19 3.59 2.17
N VAL A 265 -1.96 3.89 0.88
CA VAL A 265 -2.79 4.83 0.09
C VAL A 265 -2.98 4.26 -1.33
N ALA A 266 -4.09 4.62 -1.97
CA ALA A 266 -4.44 4.14 -3.29
C ALA A 266 -4.99 5.25 -4.17
N GLN A 267 -4.68 5.16 -5.47
CA GLN A 267 -5.22 6.02 -6.51
C GLN A 267 -5.62 5.21 -7.74
N THR A 268 -6.84 5.45 -8.23
CA THR A 268 -7.29 4.97 -9.53
C THR A 268 -7.42 6.15 -10.48
N LEU A 269 -6.66 6.12 -11.56
CA LEU A 269 -6.76 7.04 -12.68
C LEU A 269 -7.83 6.47 -13.62
N GLY A 270 -9.08 6.73 -13.26
CA GLY A 270 -10.24 6.24 -14.01
C GLY A 270 -10.50 7.06 -15.28
N PRO A 271 -11.24 6.49 -16.25
CA PRO A 271 -11.69 7.22 -17.41
C PRO A 271 -12.64 8.37 -17.03
N LYS A 272 -12.64 9.44 -17.82
CA LYS A 272 -13.48 10.64 -17.60
C LYS A 272 -14.98 10.33 -17.50
N ASN A 273 -15.44 9.25 -18.12
CA ASN A 273 -16.79 8.68 -17.99
C ASN A 273 -16.80 7.24 -18.51
N ALA A 274 -17.89 6.50 -18.26
CA ALA A 274 -18.06 5.09 -18.65
C ALA A 274 -18.02 4.81 -20.18
N LYS A 275 -18.00 5.84 -21.04
CA LYS A 275 -17.90 5.71 -22.51
C LYS A 275 -16.54 6.15 -23.07
N SER A 276 -15.56 6.40 -22.21
CA SER A 276 -14.22 6.85 -22.61
C SER A 276 -13.15 5.91 -22.08
N GLN A 277 -12.04 5.79 -22.81
CA GLN A 277 -10.80 5.17 -22.30
C GLN A 277 -9.80 6.23 -21.81
N ARG A 278 -10.13 7.52 -21.92
CA ARG A 278 -9.25 8.64 -21.57
C ARG A 278 -9.38 8.99 -20.10
N CYS A 279 -8.27 9.05 -19.39
CA CYS A 279 -8.24 9.48 -18.00
C CYS A 279 -8.57 10.97 -17.86
N GLN A 280 -9.17 11.32 -16.73
CA GLN A 280 -9.28 12.72 -16.33
C GLN A 280 -7.89 13.29 -16.02
N GLY A 281 -7.60 14.49 -16.51
CA GLY A 281 -6.43 15.24 -16.07
C GLY A 281 -6.61 15.68 -14.63
N VAL A 282 -5.72 15.26 -13.76
CA VAL A 282 -5.60 15.70 -12.37
C VAL A 282 -4.25 16.37 -12.17
N ASP A 283 -4.17 17.32 -11.24
CA ASP A 283 -2.86 17.65 -10.66
C ASP A 283 -2.48 16.55 -9.66
N VAL A 284 -1.26 16.06 -9.79
CA VAL A 284 -0.72 15.00 -8.94
C VAL A 284 -0.21 15.58 -7.63
N SER A 285 0.30 16.81 -7.64
CA SER A 285 0.76 17.49 -6.43
C SER A 285 -0.38 17.75 -5.45
N ASP A 286 -1.54 18.22 -5.95
CA ASP A 286 -2.74 18.43 -5.13
C ASP A 286 -3.23 17.15 -4.41
N ILE A 287 -2.95 15.97 -4.97
CA ILE A 287 -3.31 14.67 -4.40
C ILE A 287 -2.24 14.16 -3.43
N VAL A 288 -0.96 14.27 -3.81
CA VAL A 288 0.15 13.62 -3.11
C VAL A 288 0.77 14.49 -2.01
N ASP A 289 0.92 15.79 -2.24
CA ASP A 289 1.63 16.69 -1.32
C ASP A 289 0.96 16.82 0.07
N PRO A 290 -0.38 16.85 0.21
CA PRO A 290 -1.03 16.85 1.53
C PRO A 290 -0.71 15.60 2.36
N VAL A 291 -0.65 14.43 1.72
CA VAL A 291 -0.28 13.16 2.37
C VAL A 291 1.19 13.15 2.76
N VAL A 292 2.07 13.58 1.85
CA VAL A 292 3.52 13.68 2.10
C VAL A 292 3.83 14.65 3.24
N LYS A 293 3.09 15.76 3.35
CA LYS A 293 3.22 16.72 4.46
C LYS A 293 2.95 16.06 5.82
N ILE A 294 1.80 15.42 5.98
CA ILE A 294 1.41 14.71 7.23
C ILE A 294 2.46 13.65 7.59
N LEU A 295 2.90 12.85 6.61
CA LEU A 295 3.90 11.80 6.82
C LEU A 295 5.25 12.36 7.28
N LYS A 296 5.70 13.51 6.72
CA LYS A 296 6.92 14.21 7.16
C LYS A 296 6.80 14.76 8.57
N GLU A 297 5.73 15.49 8.86
CA GLU A 297 5.48 16.13 10.17
C GLU A 297 5.47 15.09 11.31
N HIS A 298 4.85 13.94 11.08
CA HIS A 298 4.76 12.85 12.06
C HIS A 298 5.86 11.78 11.92
N LYS A 299 6.85 11.98 11.03
CA LYS A 299 7.97 11.06 10.74
C LYS A 299 7.57 9.64 10.27
N ARG A 300 6.33 9.44 9.84
CA ARG A 300 5.77 8.17 9.36
C ARG A 300 6.09 7.92 7.89
N GLN A 301 5.72 6.73 7.41
CA GLN A 301 5.86 6.30 6.01
C GLN A 301 4.53 5.72 5.53
N ALA A 302 4.21 5.90 4.25
CA ALA A 302 3.15 5.19 3.55
C ALA A 302 3.68 4.52 2.28
N ILE A 303 2.91 3.63 1.68
CA ILE A 303 3.14 3.08 0.34
C ILE A 303 1.90 3.35 -0.52
N VAL A 304 2.07 3.63 -1.82
CA VAL A 304 0.94 3.66 -2.75
C VAL A 304 0.61 2.22 -3.14
N GLY A 305 -0.05 1.48 -2.26
CA GLY A 305 -0.25 0.03 -2.36
C GLY A 305 -1.20 -0.40 -3.48
N THR A 306 -1.92 0.54 -4.11
CA THR A 306 -2.69 0.33 -5.34
C THR A 306 -2.63 1.59 -6.21
N LEU A 307 -1.95 1.53 -7.35
CA LEU A 307 -1.99 2.53 -8.42
C LEU A 307 -2.54 1.87 -9.69
N ALA A 308 -3.73 2.30 -10.12
CA ALA A 308 -4.40 1.77 -11.31
C ALA A 308 -4.58 2.87 -12.37
N GLY A 309 -4.44 2.54 -13.65
CA GLY A 309 -4.65 3.46 -14.75
C GLY A 309 -4.63 2.77 -16.11
N GLY A 310 -5.36 3.31 -17.08
CA GLY A 310 -5.49 2.70 -18.40
C GLY A 310 -4.30 2.96 -19.33
N SER A 311 -4.28 2.27 -20.46
CA SER A 311 -3.20 2.37 -21.48
C SER A 311 -3.39 3.51 -22.49
N ASP A 312 -4.47 4.30 -22.43
CA ASP A 312 -4.63 5.50 -23.25
C ASP A 312 -3.53 6.55 -22.92
N PRO A 313 -2.97 7.28 -23.90
CA PRO A 313 -1.91 8.26 -23.67
C PRO A 313 -2.22 9.37 -22.63
N SER A 314 -3.50 9.67 -22.37
CA SER A 314 -3.90 10.59 -21.29
C SER A 314 -3.74 9.98 -19.89
N CYS A 315 -3.95 8.68 -19.77
CA CYS A 315 -3.71 7.92 -18.55
C CYS A 315 -2.21 7.75 -18.29
N THR A 316 -1.44 7.29 -19.28
CA THR A 316 0.00 7.04 -19.13
C THR A 316 0.78 8.32 -18.76
N ARG A 317 0.45 9.47 -19.36
CA ARG A 317 1.01 10.77 -18.94
C ARG A 317 0.72 11.13 -17.48
N THR A 318 -0.40 10.68 -16.93
CA THR A 318 -0.78 10.93 -15.53
C THR A 318 -0.12 9.92 -14.59
N LEU A 319 -0.01 8.65 -15.00
CA LEU A 319 0.80 7.62 -14.32
C LEU A 319 2.27 8.04 -14.19
N VAL A 320 2.88 8.54 -15.28
CA VAL A 320 4.25 9.09 -15.27
C VAL A 320 4.42 10.21 -14.25
N LYS A 321 3.44 11.13 -14.15
CA LYS A 321 3.47 12.19 -13.13
C LYS A 321 3.37 11.60 -11.72
N PHE A 322 2.46 10.65 -11.49
CA PHE A 322 2.32 9.94 -10.20
C PHE A 322 3.62 9.25 -9.80
N ALA A 323 4.17 8.39 -10.65
CA ALA A 323 5.44 7.70 -10.40
C ALA A 323 6.57 8.70 -10.08
N LYS A 324 6.70 9.79 -10.86
CA LYS A 324 7.71 10.83 -10.62
C LYS A 324 7.55 11.55 -9.27
N VAL A 325 6.33 11.92 -8.87
CA VAL A 325 6.08 12.63 -7.61
C VAL A 325 6.24 11.68 -6.41
N VAL A 326 5.75 10.44 -6.52
CA VAL A 326 5.89 9.39 -5.50
C VAL A 326 7.36 9.05 -5.27
N SER A 327 8.14 8.79 -6.33
CA SER A 327 9.58 8.49 -6.22
C SER A 327 10.36 9.66 -5.59
N LYS A 328 10.01 10.91 -5.92
CA LYS A 328 10.60 12.11 -5.27
C LYS A 328 10.18 12.30 -3.81
N SER A 329 9.13 11.63 -3.36
CA SER A 329 8.59 11.74 -2.01
C SER A 329 9.16 10.71 -1.03
N TYR A 330 10.07 9.85 -1.48
CA TYR A 330 10.84 8.97 -0.60
C TYR A 330 11.66 9.78 0.42
N PRO A 331 11.76 9.37 1.71
CA PRO A 331 11.23 8.15 2.31
C PRO A 331 9.81 8.27 2.88
N SER A 332 9.09 9.37 2.68
CA SER A 332 7.72 9.53 3.18
C SER A 332 6.74 8.62 2.45
N LEU A 333 6.88 8.52 1.13
CA LEU A 333 6.27 7.44 0.34
C LEU A 333 7.35 6.41 -0.01
N ALA A 334 7.12 5.15 0.35
CA ALA A 334 8.01 4.04 0.02
C ALA A 334 8.04 3.74 -1.48
N GLY A 335 6.98 4.07 -2.22
CA GLY A 335 6.87 3.68 -3.62
C GLY A 335 5.43 3.49 -4.06
N PHE A 336 5.25 2.81 -5.19
CA PHE A 336 3.94 2.49 -5.75
C PHE A 336 3.85 1.04 -6.24
N VAL A 337 2.64 0.48 -6.20
CA VAL A 337 2.34 -0.86 -6.69
C VAL A 337 1.28 -0.74 -7.78
N MET A 338 1.64 -1.06 -9.02
CA MET A 338 0.73 -1.07 -10.14
C MET A 338 -0.31 -2.20 -9.97
N TYR A 339 -1.55 -1.92 -10.33
CA TYR A 339 -2.66 -2.86 -10.21
C TYR A 339 -3.26 -3.20 -11.57
N GLY A 340 -3.38 -4.50 -11.88
CA GLY A 340 -3.93 -4.99 -13.15
C GLY A 340 -3.18 -6.16 -13.79
N ALA A 341 -2.49 -7.02 -13.02
CA ALA A 341 -1.88 -8.26 -13.52
C ALA A 341 -2.37 -9.48 -12.74
N GLY A 342 -1.93 -10.68 -13.13
CA GLY A 342 -2.49 -11.95 -12.68
C GLY A 342 -3.72 -12.35 -13.50
N ALA A 343 -4.70 -12.97 -12.86
CA ALA A 343 -5.89 -13.56 -13.49
C ALA A 343 -6.97 -12.55 -13.92
N PHE A 344 -6.62 -11.30 -14.25
CA PHE A 344 -7.58 -10.35 -14.82
C PHE A 344 -7.99 -10.77 -16.24
N ASP A 345 -9.23 -10.42 -16.61
CA ASP A 345 -9.61 -10.34 -18.01
C ASP A 345 -8.67 -9.36 -18.72
N GLN A 346 -7.93 -9.86 -19.72
CA GLN A 346 -6.95 -9.08 -20.49
C GLN A 346 -7.58 -7.92 -21.29
N SER A 347 -8.91 -7.92 -21.47
CA SER A 347 -9.67 -6.80 -22.05
C SER A 347 -9.93 -5.66 -21.04
N ALA A 348 -9.69 -5.87 -19.74
CA ALA A 348 -9.86 -4.85 -18.72
C ALA A 348 -8.97 -3.63 -19.01
N PRO A 349 -9.49 -2.39 -18.89
CA PRO A 349 -8.78 -1.20 -19.36
C PRO A 349 -7.52 -0.89 -18.56
N TRP A 350 -7.41 -1.42 -17.34
CA TRP A 350 -6.24 -1.34 -16.46
C TRP A 350 -5.31 -2.55 -16.54
N SER A 351 -5.52 -3.52 -17.44
CA SER A 351 -4.58 -4.64 -17.58
C SER A 351 -3.16 -4.13 -17.86
N LEU A 352 -2.19 -4.68 -17.14
CA LEU A 352 -0.76 -4.33 -17.25
C LEU A 352 -0.01 -5.19 -18.27
N ILE A 353 -0.60 -6.33 -18.64
CA ILE A 353 0.05 -7.44 -19.36
C ILE A 353 -0.97 -8.18 -20.21
N LYS A 354 -0.51 -8.81 -21.29
CA LYS A 354 -1.29 -9.70 -22.16
C LYS A 354 -0.44 -10.86 -22.65
N GLU A 355 -1.10 -11.96 -23.00
CA GLU A 355 -0.48 -13.02 -23.80
C GLU A 355 -0.20 -12.49 -25.21
N GLY A 356 1.02 -12.70 -25.70
CA GLY A 356 1.37 -12.48 -27.09
C GLY A 356 0.85 -13.60 -28.00
N GLU A 357 0.67 -13.30 -29.29
CA GLU A 357 0.40 -14.35 -30.27
C GLU A 357 1.65 -15.22 -30.44
N ALA A 358 1.54 -16.52 -30.14
CA ALA A 358 2.65 -17.47 -30.30
C ALA A 358 3.07 -17.55 -31.78
N ASP A 359 4.30 -17.12 -32.09
CA ASP A 359 4.86 -17.31 -33.42
C ASP A 359 5.21 -18.79 -33.67
N SER A 360 5.22 -19.22 -34.93
CA SER A 360 5.44 -20.63 -35.30
C SER A 360 6.90 -21.11 -35.15
N SER A 361 7.78 -20.30 -34.56
CA SER A 361 9.20 -20.57 -34.32
C SER A 361 9.60 -20.54 -32.83
N HIS A 362 8.80 -19.92 -31.95
CA HIS A 362 9.04 -19.85 -30.51
C HIS A 362 7.92 -20.56 -29.73
N CYS A 363 8.26 -21.69 -29.08
CA CYS A 363 7.30 -22.48 -28.29
C CYS A 363 6.99 -21.91 -26.89
N ALA A 364 7.08 -20.59 -26.72
CA ALA A 364 6.78 -19.88 -25.47
C ALA A 364 5.81 -18.73 -25.76
N GLU A 365 4.77 -18.63 -24.95
CA GLU A 365 3.84 -17.50 -24.97
C GLU A 365 4.59 -16.27 -24.39
N GLU A 366 4.89 -15.28 -25.22
CA GLU A 366 5.61 -14.07 -24.78
C GLU A 366 4.65 -13.12 -24.07
N TRP A 367 5.01 -12.69 -22.86
CA TRP A 367 4.23 -11.70 -22.11
C TRP A 367 4.45 -10.29 -22.65
N VAL A 368 3.37 -9.64 -23.10
CA VAL A 368 3.38 -8.30 -23.71
C VAL A 368 2.89 -7.25 -22.71
N ASP A 369 3.83 -6.48 -22.15
CA ASP A 369 3.53 -5.34 -21.28
C ASP A 369 2.67 -4.28 -21.97
N GLN A 370 1.69 -3.78 -21.24
CA GLN A 370 0.78 -2.76 -21.75
C GLN A 370 1.35 -1.33 -21.50
N PRO A 371 0.95 -0.33 -22.31
CA PRO A 371 1.50 1.04 -22.21
C PRO A 371 1.42 1.70 -20.83
N ASN A 372 0.43 1.34 -19.99
CA ASN A 372 0.34 1.78 -18.60
C ASN A 372 1.54 1.31 -17.76
N PHE A 373 1.91 0.03 -17.79
CA PHE A 373 3.09 -0.51 -17.12
C PHE A 373 4.39 0.09 -17.69
N ASN A 374 4.57 0.01 -19.01
CA ASN A 374 5.78 0.51 -19.68
C ASN A 374 6.05 1.99 -19.41
N SER A 375 5.00 2.81 -19.23
CA SER A 375 5.15 4.23 -18.93
C SER A 375 5.77 4.52 -17.55
N VAL A 376 5.63 3.62 -16.58
CA VAL A 376 6.14 3.81 -15.21
C VAL A 376 7.42 3.02 -14.90
N GLN A 377 7.76 2.02 -15.71
CA GLN A 377 8.99 1.23 -15.56
C GLN A 377 10.27 2.07 -15.38
N PRO A 378 10.47 3.23 -16.06
CA PRO A 378 11.66 4.06 -15.85
C PRO A 378 11.82 4.66 -14.44
N TYR A 379 10.78 4.57 -13.59
CA TYR A 379 10.79 5.01 -12.19
C TYR A 379 11.04 3.86 -11.21
N PHE A 380 11.28 2.64 -11.70
CA PHE A 380 11.54 1.49 -10.84
C PHE A 380 12.92 1.63 -10.18
N PRO A 381 13.05 1.30 -8.89
CA PRO A 381 14.35 1.25 -8.22
C PRO A 381 15.28 0.29 -8.94
N LYS A 382 16.40 0.78 -9.46
CA LYS A 382 17.39 -0.09 -10.11
C LYS A 382 17.93 -1.09 -9.09
N LYS A 383 17.89 -2.39 -9.42
CA LYS A 383 18.57 -3.42 -8.62
C LYS A 383 20.04 -3.04 -8.50
N THR A 384 20.50 -2.75 -7.28
CA THR A 384 21.93 -2.58 -7.02
C THR A 384 22.58 -3.93 -7.26
N LYS A 385 23.42 -4.04 -8.30
CA LYS A 385 24.24 -5.24 -8.48
C LYS A 385 25.11 -5.38 -7.23
N HIS A 386 24.90 -6.43 -6.45
CA HIS A 386 25.85 -6.83 -5.42
C HIS A 386 27.13 -7.24 -6.12
N ILE A 387 28.07 -6.29 -6.20
CA ILE A 387 29.47 -6.63 -6.42
C ILE A 387 29.92 -7.25 -5.09
N GLU A 388 30.25 -8.53 -5.10
CA GLU A 388 31.00 -9.16 -4.02
C GLU A 388 32.40 -8.56 -3.99
N SER A 389 32.53 -7.42 -3.30
CA SER A 389 33.82 -6.86 -2.92
C SER A 389 34.27 -7.58 -1.66
N SER A 390 35.27 -8.45 -1.82
CA SER A 390 35.97 -9.12 -0.73
C SER A 390 36.47 -8.14 0.34
N ASP A 391 36.32 -8.55 1.61
CA ASP A 391 37.06 -8.12 2.80
C ASP A 391 37.90 -6.83 2.70
N GLN A 392 37.31 -5.69 3.07
CA GLN A 392 38.06 -4.64 3.75
C GLN A 392 37.32 -4.15 5.01
N LYS A 393 38.06 -4.21 6.11
CA LYS A 393 37.69 -3.81 7.47
C LYS A 393 37.36 -2.31 7.51
N PRO A 394 36.34 -1.84 8.27
CA PRO A 394 36.12 -0.41 8.46
C PRO A 394 37.24 0.18 9.31
N GLU A 395 37.97 1.15 8.77
CA GLU A 395 38.71 2.10 9.60
C GLU A 395 37.76 3.17 10.15
N GLN A 396 38.12 3.68 11.32
CA GLN A 396 37.20 4.37 12.24
C GLN A 396 37.62 5.83 12.37
N ASP A 397 37.17 6.67 11.44
CA ASP A 397 37.49 8.10 11.47
C ASP A 397 36.68 8.84 12.54
N SER A 398 37.39 9.23 13.59
CA SER A 398 36.92 10.12 14.66
C SER A 398 37.01 11.58 14.21
N TYR A 399 35.87 12.25 14.10
CA TYR A 399 35.83 13.71 13.94
C TYR A 399 35.87 14.41 15.30
N ASP A 400 37.07 14.74 15.78
CA ASP A 400 37.26 15.73 16.84
C ASP A 400 37.61 17.10 16.22
N GLN A 401 36.77 18.10 16.48
CA GLN A 401 37.03 19.50 16.12
C GLN A 401 37.68 20.26 17.28
N LYS A 402 38.81 20.92 17.03
CA LYS A 402 39.21 22.12 17.78
C LYS A 402 39.98 23.09 16.87
N PRO A 403 39.76 24.42 16.95
CA PRO A 403 40.28 25.36 15.97
C PRO A 403 41.63 25.98 16.37
N GLU A 404 42.43 26.34 15.37
CA GLU A 404 43.60 27.20 15.53
C GLU A 404 43.35 28.59 14.94
N LYS A 405 43.98 29.60 15.57
CA LYS A 405 43.97 31.01 15.20
C LYS A 405 45.39 31.44 14.84
N GLU A 406 45.53 32.18 13.74
CA GLU A 406 46.52 33.24 13.49
C GLU A 406 45.94 34.03 12.30
N SER A 407 45.66 35.34 12.27
CA SER A 407 46.39 36.57 12.66
C SER A 407 47.78 36.67 12.05
N SER A 408 48.19 37.73 11.34
CA SER A 408 47.49 38.93 10.82
C SER A 408 48.53 39.80 10.10
N GLU A 409 48.17 40.58 9.07
CA GLU A 409 48.78 41.91 8.85
C GLU A 409 47.98 42.81 7.88
N GLN A 410 48.27 44.12 7.93
CA GLN A 410 47.53 45.23 7.30
C GLN A 410 48.34 45.80 6.10
N LYS A 411 48.00 46.85 5.34
CA LYS A 411 47.04 47.99 5.38
C LYS A 411 46.81 48.47 3.90
N PRO A 412 46.15 49.61 3.56
CA PRO A 412 45.41 49.75 2.29
C PRO A 412 45.92 50.87 1.36
N GLU A 413 45.26 51.02 0.20
CA GLU A 413 45.20 52.29 -0.53
C GLU A 413 43.75 52.73 -0.76
N GLN A 414 43.53 54.05 -0.76
CA GLN A 414 42.26 54.72 -1.06
C GLN A 414 42.29 55.19 -2.51
N GLU A 415 41.13 55.29 -3.16
CA GLU A 415 40.79 56.52 -3.88
C GLU A 415 39.27 56.73 -3.96
N SER A 416 38.86 57.97 -4.24
CA SER A 416 37.56 58.51 -3.85
C SER A 416 37.05 59.63 -4.76
N SER A 417 35.78 59.58 -5.14
CA SER A 417 34.88 60.73 -5.42
C SER A 417 33.48 60.13 -5.72
N GLU A 418 32.39 60.43 -5.00
CA GLU A 418 31.71 61.72 -4.79
C GLU A 418 31.24 62.42 -6.07
N GLN A 419 29.92 62.40 -6.33
CA GLN A 419 29.07 63.58 -6.05
C GLN A 419 27.55 63.28 -6.07
N LYS A 420 26.77 64.27 -5.63
CA LYS A 420 25.38 64.20 -5.13
C LYS A 420 24.38 64.95 -6.09
N PRO A 421 23.09 65.17 -5.75
CA PRO A 421 22.00 65.43 -6.73
C PRO A 421 21.44 66.87 -6.68
N GLU A 422 20.45 67.15 -7.54
CA GLU A 422 19.34 68.13 -7.41
C GLU A 422 18.22 67.65 -8.37
N GLU A 423 16.96 67.44 -7.98
CA GLU A 423 15.85 68.37 -7.61
C GLU A 423 15.16 69.11 -8.78
N GLY A 424 13.81 69.11 -8.75
CA GLY A 424 12.96 69.67 -9.81
C GLY A 424 11.47 69.27 -9.69
N SER A 425 10.71 70.00 -8.88
CA SER A 425 9.23 69.92 -8.73
C SER A 425 8.51 70.53 -9.97
N SER A 426 7.20 70.43 -10.22
CA SER A 426 6.03 69.94 -9.47
C SER A 426 4.99 69.28 -10.44
N ASP A 427 3.67 69.06 -10.24
CA ASP A 427 2.68 69.54 -9.26
C ASP A 427 1.36 68.68 -9.27
N GLN A 428 0.35 69.16 -8.53
CA GLN A 428 -1.11 68.90 -8.54
C GLN A 428 -1.74 67.65 -7.88
N LYS A 429 -2.60 67.97 -6.91
CA LYS A 429 -3.60 67.21 -6.13
C LYS A 429 -4.61 68.31 -5.64
N PRO A 430 -5.76 68.05 -4.98
CA PRO A 430 -6.63 66.87 -4.89
C PRO A 430 -8.08 67.15 -5.36
N GLU A 431 -8.98 66.17 -5.20
CA GLU A 431 -10.16 66.40 -4.34
C GLU A 431 -10.65 65.10 -3.67
N GLN A 432 -11.32 65.25 -2.53
CA GLN A 432 -12.00 64.18 -1.78
C GLN A 432 -13.50 64.34 -2.00
N ASP A 433 -14.28 63.25 -1.87
CA ASP A 433 -15.37 63.32 -0.89
C ASP A 433 -15.76 61.94 -0.34
N SER A 434 -16.46 61.96 0.79
CA SER A 434 -16.92 60.81 1.57
C SER A 434 -18.38 61.00 1.98
N SER A 435 -19.17 59.93 2.04
CA SER A 435 -20.26 59.85 3.03
C SER A 435 -20.83 58.43 3.16
N ASP A 436 -20.98 58.01 4.42
CA ASP A 436 -21.82 56.88 4.81
C ASP A 436 -23.30 57.17 4.57
N GLN A 437 -24.10 56.12 4.33
CA GLN A 437 -25.37 55.94 5.04
C GLN A 437 -26.00 54.55 4.89
N LYS A 438 -26.55 54.05 6.01
CA LYS A 438 -27.50 52.93 6.12
C LYS A 438 -28.52 53.35 7.19
N PRO A 439 -29.83 53.08 7.04
CA PRO A 439 -30.37 51.81 7.56
C PRO A 439 -31.51 51.15 6.71
N LYS A 440 -31.83 49.92 7.15
CA LYS A 440 -32.95 48.98 6.87
C LYS A 440 -34.39 49.58 6.79
N PRO A 441 -35.46 48.77 6.53
CA PRO A 441 -35.57 47.42 5.91
C PRO A 441 -36.67 47.28 4.82
N GLY A 442 -36.76 46.12 4.16
CA GLY A 442 -37.93 45.69 3.38
C GLY A 442 -38.07 44.15 3.38
N SER A 443 -39.28 43.65 3.63
CA SER A 443 -39.63 42.21 3.62
C SER A 443 -40.35 41.84 2.32
N LEU A 444 -40.18 40.61 1.83
CA LEU A 444 -41.27 39.78 1.29
C LEU A 444 -40.80 38.36 0.93
N ASP A 445 -41.72 37.41 1.06
CA ASP A 445 -41.50 35.96 0.97
C ASP A 445 -41.27 35.42 -0.44
N GLN A 446 -40.53 34.31 -0.54
CA GLN A 446 -40.88 33.21 -1.44
C GLN A 446 -40.19 31.88 -1.07
N GLN A 447 -41.00 30.85 -0.83
CA GLN A 447 -40.56 29.45 -0.70
C GLN A 447 -40.15 28.87 -2.07
N PRO A 448 -39.17 27.94 -2.10
CA PRO A 448 -39.13 26.86 -3.07
C PRO A 448 -39.84 25.61 -2.51
N LYS A 449 -40.65 24.96 -3.35
CA LYS A 449 -41.47 23.80 -3.00
C LYS A 449 -40.65 22.52 -2.86
N GLN A 450 -41.14 21.60 -2.01
CA GLN A 450 -40.76 20.19 -2.05
C GLN A 450 -41.07 19.58 -3.43
N SER A 451 -40.18 18.72 -3.94
CA SER A 451 -40.49 17.77 -5.01
C SER A 451 -40.46 16.35 -4.45
N ALA A 452 -41.46 15.54 -4.81
CA ALA A 452 -41.68 14.22 -4.26
C ALA A 452 -40.84 13.15 -4.96
N ILE A 453 -40.45 12.12 -4.20
CA ILE A 453 -39.91 10.86 -4.72
C ILE A 453 -41.09 9.90 -4.95
N PRO A 454 -41.28 9.33 -6.15
CA PRO A 454 -42.20 8.22 -6.35
C PRO A 454 -41.54 6.89 -5.98
N ASN A 455 -42.26 6.08 -5.19
CA ASN A 455 -41.93 4.66 -5.00
C ASN A 455 -42.06 3.90 -6.33
N LEU A 456 -41.24 2.87 -6.52
CA LEU A 456 -41.58 1.71 -7.35
C LEU A 456 -41.03 0.43 -6.70
N LEU A 457 -41.85 -0.61 -6.82
CA LEU A 457 -41.78 -1.94 -6.18
C LEU A 457 -40.51 -2.74 -6.51
#